data_AF-A0A371ISL8-F1
#
_entry.id   AF-A0A371ISL8-F1
#
_cell.length_a   1.000
_cell.length_b   1.000
_cell.length_c   1.000
_cell.angle_alpha   90.00
_cell.angle_beta   90.00
_cell.angle_gamma   90.00
#
_symmetry.space_group_name_H-M   'P 1'
#
loop_
_entity.id
_entity.type
_entity.pdbx_description
1 polymer ?
#
loop_
_entity_poly.entity_id
_entity_poly.type
_entity_poly.pdbx_seq_one_letter_code
_entity_poly.pdbx_strand_id
1 'polypeptide(L)'
;MNINIIYIYPKIIEVNKEINLLRIIDKKIKETIVFYAIKKNSFYEIYIINTMLGNYINICNVSNEKELNSLISRFKGYEKEIKEINDLCIIEKYILNLIKK
;
A
#
# COMPACT_ATOMS: atom_id res chain seq x y z
N MET A 1 1.29 13.05 13.99
CA MET A 1 0.76 11.66 13.91
C MET A 1 1.82 10.70 14.39
N ASN A 2 1.51 9.42 14.60
CA ASN A 2 2.53 8.40 14.87
C ASN A 2 2.45 7.33 13.79
N ILE A 3 3.04 7.65 12.63
CA ILE A 3 3.00 6.81 11.45
C ILE A 3 3.95 5.64 11.58
N ASN A 4 3.42 4.44 11.38
CA ASN A 4 4.18 3.22 11.29
C ASN A 4 3.83 2.48 10.01
N ILE A 5 4.84 2.04 9.27
CA ILE A 5 4.65 1.23 8.07
C ILE A 5 4.97 -0.23 8.41
N ILE A 6 4.04 -1.14 8.11
CA ILE A 6 4.20 -2.57 8.29
C ILE A 6 4.25 -3.21 6.91
N TYR A 7 5.39 -3.79 6.55
CA TYR A 7 5.53 -4.59 5.34
C TYR A 7 5.13 -6.04 5.64
N ILE A 8 4.12 -6.51 4.93
CA ILE A 8 3.51 -7.83 5.13
C ILE A 8 4.04 -8.82 4.08
N TYR A 9 4.13 -8.37 2.83
CA TYR A 9 4.73 -9.14 1.75
C TYR A 9 6.26 -9.23 1.90
N PRO A 10 6.89 -10.39 1.62
CA PRO A 10 6.31 -11.63 1.06
C PRO A 10 5.86 -12.66 2.12
N LYS A 11 5.88 -12.33 3.42
CA LYS A 11 5.70 -13.31 4.50
C LYS A 11 4.31 -13.93 4.56
N ILE A 12 3.26 -13.21 4.12
CA ILE A 12 1.88 -13.73 4.12
C ILE A 12 1.48 -14.08 2.69
N ILE A 13 1.30 -15.38 2.45
CA ILE A 13 0.83 -15.95 1.19
C ILE A 13 -0.70 -15.85 1.19
N GLU A 14 -1.25 -15.17 0.17
CA GLU A 14 -2.65 -15.03 -0.24
C GLU A 14 -3.74 -15.48 0.76
N VAL A 15 -4.53 -14.52 1.28
CA VAL A 15 -5.71 -14.79 2.10
C VAL A 15 -6.93 -14.28 1.37
N ASN A 16 -7.95 -15.12 1.16
CA ASN A 16 -9.18 -14.75 0.45
C ASN A 16 -8.97 -14.14 -0.95
N LYS A 17 -7.99 -14.66 -1.72
CA LYS A 17 -7.59 -14.13 -3.04
C LYS A 17 -6.94 -12.74 -3.02
N GLU A 18 -6.59 -12.26 -1.82
CA GLU A 18 -5.89 -11.00 -1.61
C GLU A 18 -4.50 -11.25 -1.00
N ILE A 19 -3.51 -10.57 -1.54
CA ILE A 19 -2.14 -10.58 -1.05
C ILE A 19 -1.93 -9.25 -0.32
N ASN A 20 -1.87 -9.28 1.01
CA ASN A 20 -1.60 -8.09 1.80
C ASN A 20 -0.14 -7.65 1.57
N LEU A 21 0.05 -6.41 1.11
CA LEU A 21 1.36 -5.90 0.72
C LEU A 21 2.03 -5.16 1.86
N LEU A 22 1.40 -4.07 2.30
CA LEU A 22 1.85 -3.25 3.41
C LEU A 22 0.67 -2.50 4.03
N ARG A 23 0.89 -1.96 5.23
CA ARG A 23 -0.06 -1.10 5.94
C ARG A 23 0.65 0.14 6.45
N ILE A 24 0.02 1.29 6.32
CA ILE A 24 0.45 2.55 6.92
C ILE A 24 -0.54 2.87 8.03
N ILE A 25 -0.08 2.84 9.27
CA ILE A 25 -0.92 2.94 10.46
C ILE A 25 -0.61 4.26 11.16
N ASP A 26 -1.62 5.07 11.42
CA ASP A 26 -1.50 6.13 12.43
C ASP A 26 -1.89 5.56 13.80
N LYS A 27 -0.88 5.32 14.64
CA LYS A 27 -1.10 4.77 15.99
C LYS A 27 -1.91 5.69 16.90
N LYS A 28 -2.03 7.00 16.58
CA LYS A 28 -2.77 7.95 17.41
C LYS A 28 -4.28 7.82 17.22
N ILE A 29 -4.74 7.82 15.97
CA ILE A 29 -6.17 7.74 15.62
C ILE A 29 -6.64 6.32 15.31
N LYS A 30 -5.72 5.34 15.26
CA LYS A 30 -5.96 3.92 14.94
C LYS A 30 -6.51 3.67 13.54
N GLU A 31 -6.37 4.64 12.64
CA GLU A 31 -6.71 4.51 11.22
C GLU A 31 -5.53 3.98 10.40
N THR A 32 -5.83 3.33 9.27
CA THR A 32 -4.85 2.62 8.45
C THR A 32 -5.12 2.81 6.96
N ILE A 33 -4.05 2.94 6.19
CA ILE A 33 -4.07 2.73 4.74
C ILE A 33 -3.54 1.32 4.47
N VAL A 34 -4.38 0.48 3.87
CA VAL A 34 -4.05 -0.90 3.54
C VAL A 34 -3.75 -1.01 2.05
N PHE A 35 -2.62 -1.63 1.73
CA PHE A 35 -2.25 -1.99 0.36
C PHE A 35 -2.39 -3.49 0.21
N TYR A 36 -3.09 -3.92 -0.83
CA TYR A 36 -3.25 -5.32 -1.17
C TYR A 36 -3.22 -5.53 -2.68
N ALA A 37 -2.89 -6.74 -3.10
CA ALA A 37 -2.96 -7.15 -4.49
C ALA A 37 -4.02 -8.24 -4.67
N ILE A 38 -4.75 -8.19 -5.78
CA ILE A 38 -5.60 -9.29 -6.24
C ILE A 38 -4.90 -9.95 -7.41
N LYS A 39 -4.59 -11.24 -7.29
CA LYS A 39 -4.03 -12.02 -8.39
C LYS A 39 -5.10 -12.28 -9.44
N LYS A 40 -4.88 -11.81 -10.65
CA LYS A 40 -5.62 -12.19 -11.87
C LYS A 40 -4.78 -13.18 -12.66
N ASN A 41 -5.38 -13.82 -13.67
CA ASN A 41 -4.76 -14.90 -14.42
C ASN A 41 -3.34 -14.58 -14.92
N SER A 42 -3.09 -13.34 -15.34
CA SER A 42 -1.81 -12.92 -15.94
C SER A 42 -1.17 -11.68 -15.32
N PHE A 43 -1.77 -11.10 -14.27
CA PHE A 43 -1.28 -9.88 -13.63
C PHE A 43 -1.82 -9.76 -12.20
N TYR A 44 -1.32 -8.79 -11.45
CA TYR A 44 -1.79 -8.43 -10.12
C TYR A 44 -2.37 -7.03 -10.17
N GLU A 45 -3.62 -6.89 -9.72
CA GLU A 45 -4.23 -5.58 -9.50
C GLU A 45 -3.86 -5.09 -8.11
N ILE A 46 -3.31 -3.89 -8.00
CA ILE A 46 -2.91 -3.29 -6.73
C ILE A 46 -3.99 -2.32 -6.29
N TYR A 47 -4.42 -2.47 -5.05
CA TYR A 47 -5.44 -1.65 -4.44
C TYR A 47 -4.96 -0.98 -3.16
N ILE A 48 -5.55 0.17 -2.87
CA ILE A 48 -5.46 0.84 -1.58
C ILE A 48 -6.84 0.96 -0.95
N ILE A 49 -6.91 0.82 0.37
CA ILE A 49 -8.08 1.16 1.18
C ILE A 49 -7.64 2.12 2.28
N ASN A 50 -8.28 3.27 2.36
CA ASN A 50 -8.18 4.15 3.52
C ASN A 50 -9.34 3.84 4.47
N THR A 51 -9.05 3.26 5.63
CA THR A 51 -10.10 2.80 6.57
C THR A 51 -10.97 3.93 7.11
N MET A 52 -10.45 5.17 7.10
CA MET A 52 -11.19 6.34 7.52
C MET A 52 -12.29 6.73 6.52
N LEU A 53 -12.05 6.50 5.23
CA LEU A 53 -12.96 6.88 4.14
C LEU A 53 -13.81 5.71 3.63
N GLY A 54 -13.40 4.47 3.92
CA GLY A 54 -14.07 3.25 3.43
C GLY A 54 -13.94 3.01 1.93
N ASN A 55 -13.21 3.86 1.21
CA ASN A 55 -13.05 3.76 -0.24
C ASN A 55 -11.88 2.84 -0.60
N TYR A 56 -12.11 1.98 -1.60
CA TYR A 56 -11.07 1.18 -2.24
C TYR A 56 -10.75 1.75 -3.62
N ILE A 57 -9.47 1.86 -3.96
CA ILE A 57 -9.02 2.43 -5.23
C ILE A 57 -8.00 1.48 -5.85
N ASN A 58 -8.21 1.08 -7.11
CA ASN A 58 -7.17 0.43 -7.90
C ASN A 58 -6.12 1.49 -8.27
N ILE A 59 -4.85 1.25 -7.93
CA ILE A 59 -3.77 2.21 -8.10
C ILE A 59 -2.84 1.88 -9.26
N CYS A 60 -2.67 0.60 -9.57
CA CYS A 60 -1.92 0.12 -10.73
C CYS A 60 -2.10 -1.39 -10.93
N ASN A 61 -1.62 -1.89 -12.06
CA ASN A 61 -1.48 -3.31 -12.33
C ASN A 61 0.00 -3.64 -12.51
N VAL A 62 0.45 -4.79 -12.02
CA VAL A 62 1.80 -5.31 -12.22
C VAL A 62 1.74 -6.71 -12.82
N SER A 63 2.63 -7.02 -13.77
CA SER A 63 2.50 -8.21 -14.61
C SER A 63 3.00 -9.48 -13.92
N ASN A 64 3.88 -9.35 -12.93
CA ASN A 64 4.57 -10.48 -12.32
C ASN A 64 5.07 -10.12 -10.91
N GLU A 65 5.56 -11.13 -10.20
CA GLU A 65 6.09 -10.98 -8.83
C GLU A 65 7.35 -10.09 -8.78
N LYS A 66 8.14 -10.01 -9.86
CA LYS A 66 9.33 -9.15 -9.91
C LYS A 66 8.92 -7.67 -9.90
N GLU A 67 7.90 -7.31 -10.67
CA GLU A 67 7.31 -5.96 -10.64
C GLU A 67 6.65 -5.65 -9.30
N LEU A 68 5.97 -6.62 -8.68
CA LEU A 68 5.43 -6.47 -7.33
C LEU A 68 6.54 -6.19 -6.31
N ASN A 69 7.63 -6.95 -6.34
CA ASN A 69 8.81 -6.71 -5.50
C ASN A 69 9.43 -5.33 -5.73
N SER A 70 9.48 -4.88 -6.99
CA SER A 70 9.95 -3.54 -7.37
C SER A 70 9.07 -2.45 -6.75
N LEU A 71 7.74 -2.61 -6.81
CA LEU A 71 6.78 -1.68 -6.22
C LEU A 71 6.97 -1.57 -4.69
N ILE A 72 7.09 -2.70 -3.99
CA ILE A 72 7.35 -2.72 -2.54
C ILE A 72 8.69 -2.06 -2.21
N SER A 73 9.72 -2.29 -3.03
CA SER A 73 11.03 -1.68 -2.84
C SER A 73 10.99 -0.16 -3.06
N ARG A 74 10.20 0.31 -4.03
CA ARG A 74 9.92 1.74 -4.23
C ARG A 74 9.29 2.35 -2.98
N PHE A 75 8.28 1.71 -2.39
CA PHE A 75 7.68 2.22 -1.14
C PHE A 75 8.65 2.26 0.03
N LYS A 76 9.55 1.27 0.17
CA LYS A 76 10.62 1.31 1.18
C LYS A 76 11.56 2.49 0.95
N GLY A 77 11.85 2.82 -0.31
CA GLY A 77 12.68 3.98 -0.67
C GLY A 77 12.11 5.31 -0.21
N TYR A 78 10.78 5.44 -0.09
CA TYR A 78 10.09 6.65 0.37
C TYR A 78 9.58 6.57 1.82
N GLU A 79 10.01 5.57 2.59
CA GLU A 79 9.48 5.31 3.93
C GLU A 79 9.70 6.49 4.88
N LYS A 80 10.84 7.18 4.75
CA LYS A 80 11.17 8.34 5.60
C LYS A 80 10.22 9.50 5.31
N GLU A 81 10.05 9.85 4.04
CA GLU A 81 9.16 10.92 3.59
C GLU A 81 7.71 10.63 4.00
N ILE A 82 7.25 9.38 3.86
CA ILE A 82 5.90 8.99 4.28
C ILE A 82 5.71 9.18 5.78
N LYS A 83 6.70 8.82 6.61
CA LYS A 83 6.63 8.97 8.07
C LYS A 83 6.65 10.43 8.54
N GLU A 84 7.21 11.34 7.74
CA GLU A 84 7.24 12.77 8.04
C GLU A 84 5.90 13.47 7.73
N ILE A 85 5.02 12.86 6.92
CA ILE A 85 3.69 13.40 6.62
C ILE A 85 2.73 13.18 7.80
N ASN A 86 2.16 14.27 8.29
CA ASN A 86 1.27 14.30 9.46
C ASN A 86 -0.23 14.25 9.11
N ASP A 87 -0.61 13.54 8.04
CA ASP A 87 -2.01 13.33 7.64
C ASP A 87 -2.15 12.10 6.71
N LEU A 88 -3.07 11.18 7.00
CA LEU A 88 -3.26 9.96 6.19
C LEU A 88 -3.81 10.26 4.80
N CYS A 89 -4.72 11.23 4.66
CA CYS A 89 -5.24 11.64 3.36
C CYS A 89 -4.15 12.30 2.50
N ILE A 90 -3.20 13.02 3.12
CA ILE A 90 -2.02 13.54 2.41
C ILE A 90 -1.08 12.40 1.99
N ILE A 91 -0.85 11.41 2.87
CA ILE A 91 -0.04 10.22 2.52
C ILE A 91 -0.66 9.47 1.34
N GLU A 92 -1.97 9.26 1.35
CA GLU A 92 -2.69 8.61 0.25
C GLU A 92 -2.46 9.35 -1.08
N LYS A 93 -2.68 10.67 -1.10
CA LYS A 93 -2.43 11.51 -2.28
C LYS A 93 -0.97 11.46 -2.73
N TYR A 94 -0.03 11.51 -1.79
CA TYR A 94 1.41 11.44 -2.08
C TYR A 94 1.75 10.11 -2.78
N ILE A 95 1.26 8.99 -2.26
CA ILE A 95 1.49 7.66 -2.83
C ILE A 95 0.84 7.53 -4.21
N LEU A 96 -0.40 8.00 -4.38
CA LEU A 96 -1.06 8.01 -5.70
C LEU A 96 -0.25 8.80 -6.73
N ASN A 97 0.37 9.91 -6.33
CA ASN A 97 1.24 10.70 -7.20
C ASN A 97 2.57 10.01 -7.51
N LEU A 98 3.11 9.20 -6.59
CA LEU A 98 4.30 8.39 -6.87
C LEU A 98 4.00 7.32 -7.92
N ILE A 99 2.83 6.70 -7.90
CA ILE A 99 2.51 5.60 -8.82
C ILE A 99 2.17 6.10 -10.23
N LYS A 100 1.58 7.30 -10.35
CA LYS A 100 1.27 7.93 -11.65
C LYS A 100 2.50 8.44 -12.41
N LYS A 101 3.66 8.53 -11.75
CA LYS A 101 4.95 8.91 -12.34
C LYS A 101 5.80 7.68 -12.61
#